data_AF-A0A356FYX7-F1
#
_entry.id   AF-A0A356FYX7-F1
#
_cell.length_a   1.000
_cell.length_b   1.000
_cell.length_c   1.000
_cell.angle_alpha   90.00
_cell.angle_beta   90.00
_cell.angle_gamma   90.00
#
_symmetry.space_group_name_H-M   'P 1'
#
loop_
_entity.id
_entity.type
_entity.pdbx_description
1 polymer ?
#
loop_
_entity_poly.entity_id
_entity_poly.type
_entity_poly.pdbx_seq_one_letter_code
_entity_poly.pdbx_strand_id
1 'polypeptide(L)'
;MKQEFYDLAKKIADWHSVTFKDADKAGQLLKLDEEFDEWREETADAEKQITELADCFIVAAALWFRFEAAIGMFTCKAIVKHCADADGELYDAIVNKMEVNKERTRRGDWKKQANGSYHH
;
A
#
# COMPACT_ATOMS: atom_id res chain seq x y z
N MET A 1 -12.83 4.68 -12.89
CA MET A 1 -12.33 4.87 -11.52
C MET A 1 -12.21 3.59 -10.72
N LYS A 2 -13.27 3.02 -10.14
CA LYS A 2 -13.11 1.86 -9.21
C LYS A 2 -12.38 0.65 -9.78
N GLN A 3 -12.62 0.31 -11.05
CA GLN A 3 -11.90 -0.78 -11.72
C GLN A 3 -10.41 -0.47 -11.90
N GLU A 4 -10.05 0.78 -12.19
CA GLU A 4 -8.65 1.21 -12.40
C GLU A 4 -7.83 1.05 -11.11
N PHE A 5 -8.43 1.33 -9.94
CA PHE A 5 -7.81 1.04 -8.65
C PHE A 5 -7.51 -0.44 -8.46
N TYR A 6 -8.43 -1.33 -8.85
CA TYR A 6 -8.22 -2.78 -8.69
C TYR A 6 -7.18 -3.32 -9.68
N ASP A 7 -7.16 -2.77 -10.90
CA ASP A 7 -6.10 -3.08 -11.88
C ASP A 7 -4.74 -2.58 -11.39
N LEU A 8 -4.69 -1.41 -10.76
CA LEU A 8 -3.50 -0.86 -10.11
C LEU A 8 -3.05 -1.71 -8.92
N ALA A 9 -3.97 -2.14 -8.05
CA ALA A 9 -3.69 -3.02 -6.93
C ALA A 9 -3.05 -4.35 -7.39
N LYS A 10 -3.53 -4.92 -8.50
CA LYS A 10 -2.90 -6.11 -9.08
C LYS A 10 -1.46 -5.83 -9.54
N LYS A 11 -1.22 -4.73 -10.25
CA LYS A 11 0.14 -4.32 -10.67
C LYS A 11 1.08 -4.08 -9.48
N ILE A 12 0.56 -3.49 -8.40
CA ILE A 12 1.31 -3.30 -7.15
C ILE A 12 1.70 -4.65 -6.55
N ALA A 13 0.78 -5.61 -6.50
CA ALA A 13 1.07 -6.94 -5.98
C ALA A 13 2.07 -7.71 -6.85
N ASP A 14 1.99 -7.58 -8.17
CA ASP A 14 2.96 -8.17 -9.11
C ASP A 14 4.37 -7.59 -8.85
N TRP A 15 4.49 -6.26 -8.78
CA TRP A 15 5.75 -5.60 -8.41
C TRP A 15 6.24 -6.06 -7.03
N HIS A 16 5.35 -6.11 -6.04
CA HIS A 16 5.67 -6.51 -4.68
C HIS A 16 6.21 -7.95 -4.63
N SER A 17 5.67 -8.86 -5.44
CA SER A 17 6.15 -10.25 -5.54
C SER A 17 7.59 -10.37 -6.05
N VAL A 18 7.98 -9.50 -6.97
CA VAL A 18 9.32 -9.49 -7.57
C VAL A 18 10.33 -8.81 -6.65
N THR A 19 9.92 -7.72 -6.00
CA THR A 19 10.78 -6.88 -5.15
C THR A 19 11.04 -7.53 -3.80
N PHE A 20 10.00 -8.04 -3.13
CA PHE A 20 10.08 -8.56 -1.77
C PHE A 20 9.85 -10.06 -1.73
N LYS A 21 10.73 -10.83 -2.39
CA LYS A 21 10.56 -12.28 -2.61
C LYS A 21 10.28 -13.05 -1.32
N ASP A 22 10.95 -12.67 -0.24
CA ASP A 22 10.87 -13.35 1.06
C ASP A 22 9.88 -12.70 2.04
N ALA A 23 9.04 -11.77 1.58
CA ALA A 23 7.93 -11.26 2.36
C ALA A 23 6.86 -12.34 2.51
N ASP A 24 6.26 -12.40 3.69
CA ASP A 24 5.15 -13.31 4.01
C ASP A 24 3.89 -12.55 4.43
N LYS A 25 2.79 -13.28 4.51
CA LYS A 25 1.48 -12.72 4.87
C LYS A 25 1.47 -12.08 6.26
N ALA A 26 2.19 -12.65 7.23
CA ALA A 26 2.19 -12.14 8.61
C ALA A 26 2.94 -10.80 8.70
N GLY A 27 4.10 -10.70 8.07
CA GLY A 27 4.87 -9.46 7.98
C GLY A 27 4.11 -8.35 7.25
N GLN A 28 3.31 -8.68 6.23
CA GLN A 28 2.46 -7.70 5.55
C GLN A 28 1.23 -7.28 6.36
N LEU A 29 0.70 -8.15 7.23
CA LEU A 29 -0.34 -7.74 8.18
C LEU A 29 0.20 -6.75 9.21
N LEU A 30 1.41 -6.99 9.73
CA LEU A 30 2.09 -6.05 10.62
C LEU A 30 2.38 -4.72 9.91
N LYS A 31 2.82 -4.76 8.66
CA LYS A 31 3.06 -3.55 7.87
C LYS A 31 1.77 -2.78 7.62
N LEU A 32 0.65 -3.45 7.36
CA LEU A 32 -0.64 -2.77 7.17
C LEU A 32 -1.10 -2.07 8.46
N ASP A 33 -0.88 -2.68 9.63
CA ASP A 33 -1.19 -2.08 10.93
C ASP A 33 -0.38 -0.80 11.15
N GLU A 34 0.91 -0.83 10.82
CA GLU A 34 1.81 0.32 10.87
C GLU A 34 1.35 1.47 9.94
N GLU A 35 1.02 1.19 8.67
CA GLU A 35 0.53 2.25 7.76
C GLU A 35 -0.76 2.89 8.27
N PHE A 36 -1.63 2.11 8.94
CA PHE A 36 -2.84 2.66 9.56
C PHE A 36 -2.54 3.49 10.82
N ASP A 37 -1.51 3.13 11.58
CA ASP A 37 -1.02 3.95 12.69
C ASP A 37 -0.47 5.28 12.17
N GLU A 38 0.35 5.28 11.10
CA GLU A 38 0.87 6.48 10.43
C GLU A 38 -0.27 7.38 9.92
N TRP A 39 -1.26 6.79 9.22
CA TRP A 39 -2.44 7.52 8.76
C TRP A 39 -3.27 8.11 9.91
N ARG A 40 -3.44 7.38 11.02
CA ARG A 40 -4.17 7.86 12.20
C ARG A 40 -3.46 9.02 12.88
N GLU A 41 -2.13 9.00 12.91
CA GLU A 41 -1.32 10.04 13.57
C GLU A 41 -1.30 11.35 12.80
N GLU A 42 -1.37 11.30 11.47
CA GLU A 42 -1.42 12.48 10.62
C GLU A 42 -2.81 13.10 10.63
N THR A 43 -3.09 13.97 11.62
CA THR A 43 -4.40 14.62 11.80
C THR A 43 -4.45 16.07 11.32
N ALA A 44 -3.31 16.65 10.97
CA ALA A 44 -3.17 18.09 10.76
C ALA A 44 -3.19 18.49 9.27
N ASP A 45 -2.88 17.57 8.37
CA ASP A 45 -2.68 17.84 6.94
C ASP A 45 -3.45 16.82 6.08
N ALA A 46 -4.48 17.30 5.38
CA ALA A 46 -5.33 16.47 4.53
C ALA A 46 -4.59 15.87 3.32
N GLU A 47 -3.60 16.56 2.76
CA GLU A 47 -2.82 16.04 1.63
C GLU A 47 -1.91 14.90 2.10
N LYS A 48 -1.32 15.03 3.29
CA LYS A 48 -0.55 13.94 3.89
C LYS A 48 -1.45 12.78 4.31
N GLN A 49 -2.65 13.02 4.83
CA GLN A 49 -3.61 11.95 5.10
C GLN A 49 -3.90 11.10 3.86
N ILE A 50 -4.08 11.73 2.70
CA ILE A 50 -4.27 11.00 1.44
C ILE A 50 -3.01 10.19 1.09
N THR A 51 -1.82 10.74 1.35
CA THR A 51 -0.55 10.05 1.13
C THR A 51 -0.41 8.81 2.02
N GLU A 52 -0.66 8.91 3.32
CA GLU A 52 -0.57 7.75 4.23
C GLU A 52 -1.66 6.70 3.93
N LEU A 53 -2.85 7.16 3.50
CA LEU A 53 -3.90 6.25 3.04
C LEU A 53 -3.51 5.53 1.73
N ALA A 54 -2.69 6.16 0.88
CA ALA A 54 -2.14 5.52 -0.30
C ALA A 54 -1.16 4.39 0.06
N ASP A 55 -0.36 4.55 1.12
CA ASP A 55 0.49 3.46 1.64
C ASP A 55 -0.33 2.29 2.17
N CYS A 56 -1.39 2.57 2.95
CA CYS A 56 -2.36 1.57 3.38
C CYS A 56 -2.90 0.76 2.19
N PHE A 57 -3.26 1.45 1.10
CA PHE A 57 -3.74 0.81 -0.13
C PHE A 57 -2.68 -0.08 -0.78
N ILE A 58 -1.43 0.38 -0.87
CA ILE A 58 -0.31 -0.35 -1.48
C ILE A 58 -0.04 -1.67 -0.73
N VAL A 59 0.00 -1.63 0.61
CA VAL A 59 0.19 -2.84 1.43
C VAL A 59 -1.01 -3.77 1.33
N ALA A 60 -2.23 -3.22 1.39
CA ALA A 60 -3.46 -3.99 1.24
C ALA A 60 -3.56 -4.68 -0.13
N ALA A 61 -3.04 -4.04 -1.20
CA ALA A 61 -3.01 -4.62 -2.54
C ALA A 61 -2.13 -5.88 -2.61
N ALA A 62 -0.96 -5.87 -1.98
CA ALA A 62 -0.12 -7.06 -1.85
C ALA A 62 -0.82 -8.14 -1.02
N LEU A 63 -1.41 -7.79 0.13
CA LEU A 63 -2.20 -8.72 0.95
C LEU A 63 -3.32 -9.37 0.15
N TRP A 64 -4.03 -8.61 -0.69
CA TRP A 64 -5.10 -9.13 -1.52
C TRP A 64 -4.58 -10.05 -2.62
N PHE A 65 -3.80 -9.54 -3.56
CA PHE A 65 -3.52 -10.27 -4.81
C PHE A 65 -2.35 -11.24 -4.71
N ARG A 66 -1.37 -10.99 -3.83
CA ARG A 66 -0.22 -11.90 -3.65
C ARG A 66 -0.50 -12.96 -2.59
N PHE A 67 -1.17 -12.59 -1.50
CA PHE A 67 -1.37 -13.48 -0.34
C PHE A 67 -2.82 -13.94 -0.15
N GLU A 68 -3.71 -13.59 -1.08
CA GLU A 68 -5.13 -13.97 -1.08
C GLU A 68 -5.83 -13.68 0.27
N ALA A 69 -5.40 -12.62 0.95
CA ALA A 69 -5.93 -12.25 2.24
C ALA A 69 -7.21 -11.44 2.07
N ALA A 70 -8.32 -11.96 2.60
CA ALA A 70 -9.63 -11.30 2.55
C ALA A 70 -9.60 -9.88 3.16
N ILE A 71 -8.76 -9.65 4.17
CA ILE A 71 -8.58 -8.32 4.77
C ILE A 71 -7.97 -7.32 3.78
N GLY A 72 -7.02 -7.72 2.93
CA GLY A 72 -6.47 -6.84 1.89
C GLY A 72 -7.55 -6.42 0.88
N MET A 73 -8.38 -7.38 0.46
CA MET A 73 -9.54 -7.08 -0.40
C MET A 73 -10.51 -6.10 0.26
N PHE A 74 -10.89 -6.38 1.50
CA PHE A 74 -11.80 -5.53 2.24
C PHE A 74 -11.24 -4.11 2.37
N THR A 75 -9.97 -3.97 2.77
CA THR A 75 -9.30 -2.69 2.96
C THR A 75 -9.22 -1.88 1.67
N CYS A 76 -8.74 -2.46 0.56
CA CYS A 76 -8.72 -1.75 -0.73
C CYS A 76 -10.12 -1.27 -1.14
N LYS A 77 -11.15 -2.12 -0.95
CA LYS A 77 -12.54 -1.75 -1.27
C LYS A 77 -13.08 -0.67 -0.34
N ALA A 78 -12.73 -0.70 0.94
CA ALA A 78 -13.15 0.28 1.93
C ALA A 78 -12.52 1.65 1.64
N ILE A 79 -11.21 1.70 1.39
CA ILE A 79 -10.48 2.92 1.03
C ILE A 79 -11.10 3.57 -0.22
N VAL A 80 -11.23 2.82 -1.32
CA VAL A 80 -11.83 3.32 -2.58
C VAL A 80 -13.28 3.75 -2.38
N LYS A 81 -14.03 3.12 -1.46
CA LYS A 81 -15.41 3.53 -1.17
C LYS A 81 -15.45 4.82 -0.34
N HIS A 82 -14.56 5.00 0.63
CA HIS A 82 -14.51 6.19 1.48
C HIS A 82 -13.97 7.41 0.73
N CYS A 83 -13.05 7.20 -0.21
CA CYS A 83 -12.47 8.28 -1.01
C CYS A 83 -13.25 8.56 -2.30
N ALA A 84 -14.49 8.08 -2.46
CA ALA A 84 -15.27 8.19 -3.69
C ALA A 84 -15.37 9.63 -4.25
N ASP A 85 -15.35 10.64 -3.37
CA ASP A 85 -15.40 12.06 -3.75
C ASP A 85 -14.02 12.66 -4.06
N ALA A 86 -12.94 11.99 -3.64
CA ALA A 86 -11.53 12.34 -3.84
C ALA A 86 -10.78 11.28 -4.68
N ASP A 87 -11.52 10.48 -5.49
CA ASP A 87 -10.97 9.31 -6.18
C ASP A 87 -9.78 9.65 -7.09
N GLY A 88 -9.73 10.86 -7.65
CA GLY A 88 -8.59 11.33 -8.45
C GLY A 88 -7.33 11.57 -7.62
N GLU A 89 -7.46 12.28 -6.50
CA GLU A 89 -6.34 12.63 -5.61
C GLU A 89 -5.71 11.39 -4.98
N LEU A 90 -6.55 10.45 -4.52
CA LEU A 90 -6.06 9.18 -3.99
C LEU A 90 -5.35 8.35 -5.07
N TYR A 91 -5.90 8.27 -6.28
CA TYR A 91 -5.29 7.50 -7.36
C TYR A 91 -3.90 8.05 -7.70
N ASP A 92 -3.78 9.36 -7.83
CA ASP A 92 -2.51 10.05 -8.11
C ASP A 92 -1.52 9.86 -6.95
N ALA A 93 -1.97 9.94 -5.70
CA ALA A 93 -1.14 9.68 -4.53
C ALA A 93 -0.55 8.26 -4.53
N ILE A 94 -1.36 7.23 -4.85
CA ILE A 94 -0.88 5.84 -4.96
C ILE A 94 0.15 5.71 -6.09
N VAL A 95 -0.12 6.29 -7.25
CA VAL A 95 0.82 6.25 -8.39
C VAL A 95 2.15 6.92 -8.02
N ASN A 96 2.10 8.12 -7.43
CA ASN A 96 3.28 8.86 -7.01
C ASN A 96 4.09 8.09 -5.96
N LYS A 97 3.44 7.53 -4.95
CA LYS A 97 4.10 6.71 -3.93
C LYS A 97 4.73 5.45 -4.52
N MET A 98 4.08 4.82 -5.49
CA MET A 98 4.65 3.68 -6.21
C MET A 98 5.89 4.03 -7.02
N GLU A 99 5.97 5.22 -7.62
CA GLU A 99 7.20 5.66 -8.28
C GLU A 99 8.34 5.86 -7.28
N VAL A 100 8.05 6.45 -6.11
CA VAL A 100 9.02 6.55 -5.01
C VAL A 100 9.50 5.17 -4.56
N ASN A 101 8.59 4.21 -4.38
CA ASN A 101 8.92 2.85 -3.96
C ASN A 101 9.73 2.08 -5.02
N LYS A 102 9.44 2.28 -6.30
CA LYS A 102 10.26 1.74 -7.40
C LYS A 102 11.66 2.33 -7.39
N GLU A 103 11.80 3.64 -7.14
CA GLU A 103 13.12 4.27 -7.04
C GLU A 103 13.91 3.73 -5.84
N ARG A 104 13.29 3.61 -4.66
CA ARG A 104 13.89 2.94 -3.48
C ARG A 104 14.37 1.52 -3.80
N THR A 105 13.62 0.81 -4.64
CA THR A 105 14.01 -0.53 -5.11
C THR A 105 15.26 -0.48 -5.98
N ARG A 106 15.36 0.46 -6.92
CA ARG A 106 16.54 0.63 -7.77
C ARG A 106 17.79 1.00 -6.96
N ARG A 107 17.61 1.78 -5.89
CA ARG A 107 18.69 2.20 -4.97
C ARG A 107 19.07 1.13 -3.95
N GLY A 108 18.23 0.11 -3.75
CA GLY A 108 18.46 -0.94 -2.75
C GLY A 108 18.19 -0.47 -1.32
N ASP A 109 17.31 0.51 -1.13
CA ASP A 109 17.06 1.13 0.19
C ASP A 109 16.28 0.20 1.13
N TRP A 110 15.58 -0.80 0.60
CA TRP A 110 14.75 -1.70 1.38
C TRP A 110 15.55 -2.63 2.28
N LYS A 111 15.26 -2.58 3.58
CA LYS A 111 15.82 -3.41 4.63
C LYS A 111 14.77 -4.34 5.20
N LYS A 112 15.06 -5.63 5.21
CA LYS A 112 14.24 -6.63 5.88
C LYS A 112 14.43 -6.53 7.39
N GLN A 113 13.33 -6.52 8.12
CA GLN A 113 13.32 -6.51 9.58
C GLN A 113 13.25 -7.93 10.15
N ALA A 114 13.56 -8.07 11.44
CA ALA A 114 13.55 -9.37 12.13
C ALA A 114 12.16 -10.03 12.17
N ASN A 115 11.09 -9.24 12.09
CA ASN A 115 9.70 -9.68 12.05
C ASN A 115 9.21 -10.04 10.62
N GLY A 116 10.07 -9.98 9.61
CA GLY A 116 9.74 -10.29 8.23
C GLY A 116 9.16 -9.14 7.39
N SER A 117 8.91 -7.96 7.99
CA SER A 117 8.53 -6.76 7.24
C SER A 117 9.73 -6.15 6.48
N TYR A 118 9.44 -5.24 5.55
CA TYR A 118 10.44 -4.44 4.86
C TYR A 118 10.19 -2.95 5.13
N HIS A 119 11.26 -2.21 5.41
CA HIS A 119 11.25 -0.76 5.57
C HIS A 119 12.39 -0.13 4.78
N HIS A 120 12.30 1.15 4.49
CA HIS A 120 13.34 1.94 3.83
C HIS A 120 13.96 2.94 4.81
#